data_AF-A0A2S7WKJ6-F1
#
_entry.id   AF-A0A2S7WKJ6-F1
#
_cell.length_a   1.000
_cell.length_b   1.000
_cell.length_c   1.000
_cell.angle_alpha   90.00
_cell.angle_beta   90.00
_cell.angle_gamma   90.00
#
_symmetry.space_group_name_H-M   'P 1'
#
loop_
_entity.id
_entity.type
_entity.pdbx_description
1 polymer ?
#
loop_
_entity_poly.entity_id
_entity_poly.type
_entity_poly.pdbx_seq_one_letter_code
_entity_poly.pdbx_strand_id
1 'polypeptide(L)'
;MFSYALAKIFKTQFHFGPVYEADYNISHYDGFMLTWYYFGYSRTYGLIIAGCQILAGNLILFRKTERIGTILLLSFMINILLVNIFYEIGQEALLMSLSLTLMGFFLLISDWRGFLNYFFKINFSQKETTTNLKLQSNWLSLLALPILLFVNINDIKKSNKQNDLIGVWKAINPNQNYFKIYFDEFMLMKIKDFEEKTYFGVYEINKNQKAFKFDSQYYSEIGAFKVQDSINKLNLNEDEIDNIRDDLISHFNKEMNIIELKNEFSYKINNDTLILFQNSQKKQYFLNITKNYPSLMD
;
A
#
# COMPACT_ATOMS: atom_id res chain seq x y z
N MET A 1 -9.94 15.55 -2.87
CA MET A 1 -10.86 14.58 -2.25
C MET A 1 -11.15 13.39 -3.14
N PHE A 2 -11.74 13.60 -4.33
CA PHE A 2 -12.13 12.47 -5.19
C PHE A 2 -10.95 11.57 -5.55
N SER A 3 -9.79 12.11 -5.96
CA SER A 3 -8.57 11.31 -6.21
C SER A 3 -8.13 10.48 -4.99
N TYR A 4 -8.20 11.06 -3.79
CA TYR A 4 -7.81 10.41 -2.54
C TYR A 4 -8.77 9.29 -2.11
N ALA A 5 -10.07 9.44 -2.42
CA ALA A 5 -11.07 8.41 -2.21
C ALA A 5 -10.97 7.28 -3.24
N LEU A 6 -10.72 7.65 -4.49
CA LEU A 6 -10.53 6.72 -5.59
C LEU A 6 -9.31 5.82 -5.38
N ALA A 7 -8.21 6.36 -4.84
CA ALA A 7 -7.05 5.55 -4.47
C ALA A 7 -7.40 4.37 -3.54
N LYS A 8 -8.29 4.61 -2.56
CA LYS A 8 -8.80 3.56 -1.66
C LYS A 8 -9.74 2.60 -2.38
N ILE A 9 -10.57 3.09 -3.30
CA ILE A 9 -11.45 2.25 -4.11
C ILE A 9 -10.64 1.35 -5.05
N PHE A 10 -9.49 1.81 -5.54
CA PHE A 10 -8.65 1.03 -6.47
C PHE A 10 -7.58 0.18 -5.80
N LYS A 11 -7.58 0.07 -4.46
CA LYS A 11 -6.57 -0.64 -3.68
C LYS A 11 -5.13 -0.12 -3.93
N THR A 12 -4.95 1.06 -4.51
CA THR A 12 -3.64 1.72 -4.56
C THR A 12 -3.26 2.26 -3.18
N GLN A 13 -4.24 2.38 -2.28
CA GLN A 13 -4.05 2.56 -0.83
C GLN A 13 -4.79 1.45 -0.08
N PHE A 14 -4.23 1.05 1.07
CA PHE A 14 -4.76 -0.02 1.92
C PHE A 14 -4.84 -1.38 1.22
N HIS A 15 -3.87 -1.72 0.39
CA HIS A 15 -3.63 -3.12 0.07
C HIS A 15 -3.06 -3.80 1.31
N PHE A 16 -3.37 -5.09 1.50
CA PHE A 16 -2.71 -5.87 2.53
C PHE A 16 -1.21 -5.89 2.23
N GLY A 17 -0.38 -5.91 3.29
CA GLY A 17 1.07 -5.92 3.15
C GLY A 17 1.55 -7.09 2.27
N PRO A 18 2.78 -6.99 1.74
CA PRO A 18 3.28 -7.95 0.78
C PRO A 18 3.31 -9.37 1.34
N VAL A 19 3.18 -10.38 0.47
CA VAL A 19 3.07 -11.80 0.84
C VAL A 19 4.25 -12.25 1.69
N TYR A 20 5.44 -11.70 1.45
CA TYR A 20 6.64 -12.04 2.20
C TYR A 20 6.56 -11.61 3.67
N GLU A 21 5.71 -10.66 4.07
CA GLU A 21 5.60 -10.21 5.47
C GLU A 21 4.63 -11.04 6.33
N ALA A 22 3.98 -12.05 5.76
CA ALA A 22 2.88 -12.78 6.40
C ALA A 22 3.24 -13.48 7.73
N ASP A 23 4.52 -13.74 7.98
CA ASP A 23 5.02 -14.41 9.19
C ASP A 23 5.72 -13.46 10.18
N TYR A 24 5.66 -12.14 9.97
CA TYR A 24 6.30 -11.19 10.88
C TYR A 24 5.62 -11.14 12.24
N ASN A 25 6.42 -10.98 13.28
CA ASN A 25 5.91 -10.62 14.59
C ASN A 25 5.50 -9.14 14.59
N ILE A 26 4.33 -8.84 15.13
CA ILE A 26 3.77 -7.49 15.23
C ILE A 26 4.72 -6.48 15.87
N SER A 27 5.63 -6.94 16.75
CA SER A 27 6.65 -6.10 17.39
C SER A 27 7.72 -5.55 16.43
N HIS A 28 7.78 -6.06 15.20
CA HIS A 28 8.73 -5.64 14.17
C HIS A 28 8.13 -4.69 13.15
N TYR A 29 6.80 -4.49 13.17
CA TYR A 29 6.13 -3.56 12.28
C TYR A 29 6.35 -2.12 12.72
N ASP A 30 6.66 -1.26 11.77
CA ASP A 30 6.69 0.18 11.96
C ASP A 30 5.26 0.77 11.92
N GLY A 31 5.16 2.09 12.12
CA GLY A 31 3.87 2.78 12.11
C GLY A 31 3.13 2.66 10.79
N PHE A 32 3.86 2.66 9.67
CA PHE A 32 3.33 2.51 8.33
C PHE A 32 2.68 1.15 8.13
N MET A 33 3.43 0.07 8.42
CA MET A 33 2.97 -1.31 8.30
C MET A 33 1.75 -1.54 9.18
N LEU A 34 1.78 -1.14 10.45
CA LEU A 34 0.64 -1.28 11.36
C LEU A 34 -0.62 -0.60 10.81
N THR A 35 -0.46 0.60 10.25
CA THR A 35 -1.56 1.36 9.66
C THR A 35 -2.10 0.67 8.41
N TRP A 36 -1.22 0.23 7.51
CA TRP A 36 -1.61 -0.45 6.27
C TRP A 36 -2.29 -1.80 6.53
N TYR A 37 -1.78 -2.59 7.48
CA TYR A 37 -2.42 -3.84 7.90
C TYR A 37 -3.79 -3.59 8.50
N TYR A 38 -3.92 -2.59 9.38
CA TYR A 38 -5.19 -2.25 10.01
C TYR A 38 -6.26 -1.84 8.99
N PHE A 39 -5.94 -0.90 8.11
CA PHE A 39 -6.91 -0.43 7.09
C PHE A 39 -7.10 -1.45 5.95
N GLY A 40 -6.08 -2.25 5.63
CA GLY A 40 -6.11 -3.29 4.60
C GLY A 40 -6.90 -4.54 5.01
N TYR A 41 -7.02 -4.83 6.30
CA TYR A 41 -7.76 -6.00 6.81
C TYR A 41 -9.24 -5.99 6.43
N SER A 42 -9.90 -4.81 6.44
CA SER A 42 -11.33 -4.71 6.13
C SER A 42 -11.56 -3.87 4.88
N ARG A 43 -11.79 -4.56 3.78
CA ARG A 43 -12.12 -3.91 2.50
C ARG A 43 -13.35 -3.01 2.60
N THR A 44 -14.37 -3.48 3.33
CA THR A 44 -15.61 -2.73 3.56
C THR A 44 -15.34 -1.43 4.32
N TYR A 45 -14.47 -1.45 5.33
CA TYR A 45 -14.11 -0.25 6.07
C TYR A 45 -13.40 0.78 5.19
N GLY A 46 -12.43 0.36 4.36
CA GLY A 46 -11.78 1.23 3.38
C GLY A 46 -12.76 1.85 2.38
N LEU A 47 -13.77 1.09 1.93
CA LEU A 47 -14.83 1.58 1.06
C LEU A 47 -15.75 2.60 1.75
N ILE A 48 -16.08 2.41 3.03
CA ILE A 48 -16.87 3.38 3.80
C ILE A 48 -16.12 4.71 3.90
N ILE A 49 -14.83 4.69 4.22
CA ILE A 49 -13.99 5.90 4.27
C ILE A 49 -14.00 6.62 2.92
N ALA A 50 -13.79 5.88 1.82
CA ALA A 50 -13.83 6.45 0.48
C ALA A 50 -15.21 7.03 0.13
N GLY A 51 -16.30 6.33 0.48
CA GLY A 51 -17.67 6.79 0.29
C GLY A 51 -17.95 8.09 1.03
N CYS A 52 -17.51 8.19 2.28
CA CYS A 52 -17.62 9.43 3.07
C CYS A 52 -16.82 10.59 2.46
N GLN A 53 -15.62 10.34 1.92
CA GLN A 53 -14.83 11.36 1.23
C GLN A 53 -15.48 11.84 -0.07
N ILE A 54 -16.07 10.93 -0.84
CA ILE A 54 -16.85 11.27 -2.04
C ILE A 54 -18.08 12.09 -1.64
N LEU A 55 -18.78 11.69 -0.58
CA LEU A 55 -19.95 12.41 -0.08
C LEU A 55 -19.58 13.83 0.39
N ALA A 56 -18.50 14.00 1.15
CA ALA A 56 -17.97 15.31 1.55
C ALA A 56 -17.64 16.17 0.32
N GLY A 57 -16.93 15.60 -0.66
CA GLY A 57 -16.61 16.28 -1.92
C GLY A 57 -17.86 16.75 -2.68
N ASN A 58 -18.88 15.90 -2.78
CA ASN A 58 -20.15 16.24 -3.43
C ASN A 58 -20.91 17.35 -2.69
N LEU A 59 -20.96 17.30 -1.36
CA LEU A 59 -21.65 18.32 -0.56
C LEU A 59 -21.00 19.71 -0.72
N ILE A 60 -19.68 19.78 -0.88
CA ILE A 60 -18.95 21.03 -1.09
C ILE A 60 -19.29 21.69 -2.43
N LEU A 61 -19.63 20.91 -3.46
CA LEU A 61 -19.93 21.45 -4.80
C LEU A 61 -21.21 22.28 -4.86
N PHE A 62 -22.17 22.03 -3.95
CA PHE A 62 -23.43 22.77 -3.91
C PHE A 62 -23.39 23.80 -2.79
N ARG A 63 -23.53 25.09 -3.14
CA ARG A 63 -23.55 26.23 -2.18
C ARG A 63 -24.48 26.02 -0.98
N LYS A 64 -25.59 25.29 -1.15
CA LYS A 64 -26.55 25.02 -0.07
C LYS A 64 -26.05 23.98 0.94
N THR A 65 -25.21 23.04 0.52
CA THR A 65 -24.70 21.93 1.34
C THR A 65 -23.23 22.08 1.70
N GLU A 66 -22.56 23.12 1.18
CA GLU A 66 -21.13 23.37 1.34
C GLU A 66 -20.69 23.30 2.81
N ARG A 67 -21.47 23.91 3.71
CA ARG A 67 -21.15 23.93 5.15
C ARG A 67 -21.09 22.54 5.77
N ILE A 68 -22.08 21.69 5.46
CA ILE A 68 -22.10 20.30 5.94
C ILE A 68 -20.91 19.54 5.33
N GLY A 69 -20.66 19.75 4.04
CA GLY A 69 -19.54 19.14 3.34
C GLY A 69 -18.18 19.50 3.96
N THR A 70 -17.95 20.76 4.33
CA THR A 70 -16.71 21.24 4.95
C THR A 70 -16.48 20.65 6.34
N ILE A 71 -17.53 20.49 7.17
CA ILE A 71 -17.37 19.83 8.49
C ILE A 71 -17.01 18.36 8.29
N LEU A 72 -17.72 17.68 7.39
CA LEU A 72 -17.46 16.27 7.11
C LEU A 72 -16.03 16.09 6.57
N LEU A 73 -15.61 16.95 5.65
CA LEU A 73 -14.25 17.01 5.11
C LEU A 73 -13.20 17.13 6.23
N LEU A 74 -13.35 18.12 7.11
CA LEU A 74 -12.41 18.38 8.19
C LEU A 74 -12.35 17.21 9.18
N SER A 75 -13.50 16.60 9.52
CA SER A 75 -13.55 15.45 10.42
C SER A 75 -12.68 14.29 9.93
N PHE A 76 -12.78 13.94 8.64
CA PHE A 76 -11.95 12.88 8.06
C PHE A 76 -10.51 13.31 7.84
N MET A 77 -10.29 14.53 7.33
CA MET A 77 -8.94 14.95 6.96
C MET A 77 -8.04 15.24 8.15
N ILE A 78 -8.59 15.79 9.23
CA ILE A 78 -7.83 15.93 10.47
C ILE A 78 -7.43 14.55 10.98
N ASN A 79 -8.35 13.58 10.99
CA ASN A 79 -8.01 12.22 11.44
C ASN A 79 -6.90 11.60 10.55
N ILE A 80 -7.02 11.70 9.23
CA ILE A 80 -6.01 11.21 8.29
C ILE A 80 -4.67 11.91 8.47
N LEU A 81 -4.67 13.23 8.66
CA LEU A 81 -3.45 14.01 8.90
C LEU A 81 -2.77 13.56 10.19
N LEU A 82 -3.54 13.35 11.27
CA LEU A 82 -3.00 12.87 12.54
C LEU A 82 -2.44 11.46 12.40
N VAL A 83 -3.13 10.55 11.70
CA VAL A 83 -2.58 9.22 11.39
C VAL A 83 -1.27 9.36 10.62
N ASN A 84 -1.22 10.22 9.60
CA ASN A 84 -0.01 10.41 8.81
C ASN A 84 1.18 10.93 9.64
N ILE A 85 0.93 11.83 10.59
CA ILE A 85 1.96 12.40 11.46
C ILE A 85 2.42 11.36 12.50
N PHE A 86 1.50 10.75 13.25
CA PHE A 86 1.84 9.90 14.39
C PHE A 86 2.34 8.50 14.01
N TYR A 87 1.97 8.02 12.83
CA TYR A 87 2.44 6.74 12.30
C TYR A 87 3.53 6.90 11.25
N GLU A 88 4.08 8.12 11.09
CA GLU A 88 5.17 8.43 10.16
C GLU A 88 4.89 7.95 8.73
N ILE A 89 3.66 8.17 8.26
CA ILE A 89 3.26 7.76 6.91
C ILE A 89 4.00 8.64 5.89
N GLY A 90 4.39 8.02 4.78
CA GLY A 90 5.22 8.61 3.73
C GLY A 90 4.90 10.07 3.37
N GLN A 91 5.95 10.83 3.07
CA GLN A 91 5.92 12.29 2.94
C GLN A 91 4.88 12.81 1.93
N GLU A 92 4.67 12.10 0.82
CA GLU A 92 3.67 12.45 -0.19
C GLU A 92 2.24 12.44 0.38
N ALA A 93 1.90 11.41 1.15
CA ALA A 93 0.58 11.27 1.78
C ALA A 93 0.36 12.36 2.84
N LEU A 94 1.41 12.69 3.60
CA LEU A 94 1.39 13.76 4.59
C LEU A 94 1.07 15.12 3.92
N LEU A 95 1.82 15.50 2.88
CA LEU A 95 1.61 16.78 2.17
C LEU A 95 0.21 16.87 1.54
N MET A 96 -0.28 15.78 0.96
CA MET A 96 -1.63 15.73 0.40
C MET A 96 -2.69 15.87 1.50
N SER A 97 -2.53 15.19 2.63
CA SER A 97 -3.47 15.30 3.74
C SER A 97 -3.47 16.68 4.39
N LEU A 98 -2.29 17.30 4.50
CA LEU A 98 -2.11 18.63 5.07
C LEU A 98 -2.76 19.70 4.19
N SER A 99 -2.49 19.69 2.88
CA SER A 99 -3.06 20.66 1.94
C SER A 99 -4.59 20.61 1.92
N LEU A 100 -5.18 19.42 1.89
CA LEU A 100 -6.63 19.24 1.93
C LEU A 100 -7.23 19.68 3.28
N THR A 101 -6.53 19.46 4.39
CA THR A 101 -6.94 19.93 5.71
C THR A 101 -6.93 21.46 5.78
N LEU A 102 -5.86 22.10 5.28
CA LEU A 102 -5.74 23.55 5.21
C LEU A 102 -6.82 24.18 4.32
N MET A 103 -7.13 23.56 3.18
CA MET A 103 -8.26 23.99 2.33
C MET A 103 -9.60 23.89 3.06
N GLY A 104 -9.82 22.83 3.85
CA GLY A 104 -11.01 22.70 4.70
C GLY A 104 -11.12 23.81 5.74
N PHE A 105 -10.02 24.15 6.40
CA PHE A 105 -9.98 25.27 7.35
C PHE A 105 -10.21 26.60 6.65
N PHE A 106 -9.64 26.80 5.46
CA PHE A 106 -9.88 28.00 4.67
C PHE A 106 -11.37 28.18 4.35
N LEU A 107 -12.06 27.12 3.89
CA LEU A 107 -13.51 27.17 3.64
C LEU A 107 -14.30 27.49 4.92
N LEU A 108 -13.94 26.87 6.04
CA LEU A 108 -14.60 27.08 7.33
C LEU A 108 -14.41 28.52 7.85
N ILE A 109 -13.20 29.07 7.73
CA ILE A 109 -12.87 30.42 8.19
C ILE A 109 -13.50 31.47 7.26
N SER A 110 -13.50 31.21 5.95
CA SER A 110 -14.03 32.15 4.95
C SER A 110 -15.53 32.41 5.12
N ASP A 111 -16.33 31.38 5.45
CA ASP A 111 -17.77 31.52 5.75
C ASP A 111 -18.09 31.38 7.25
N TRP A 112 -17.16 31.73 8.14
CA TRP A 112 -17.29 31.47 9.59
C TRP A 112 -18.61 32.00 10.19
N ARG A 113 -19.04 33.20 9.78
CA ARG A 113 -20.33 33.76 10.22
C ARG A 113 -21.52 32.95 9.70
N GLY A 114 -21.47 32.49 8.45
CA GLY A 114 -22.50 31.63 7.87
C GLY A 114 -22.57 30.27 8.56
N PHE A 115 -21.43 29.71 8.95
CA PHE A 115 -21.37 28.49 9.77
C PHE A 115 -22.04 28.67 11.13
N LEU A 116 -21.69 29.74 11.85
CA LEU A 116 -22.28 30.04 13.16
C LEU A 116 -23.80 30.28 13.07
N ASN A 117 -24.26 30.97 12.04
CA ASN A 117 -25.69 31.14 11.78
C ASN A 117 -26.38 29.80 11.49
N TYR A 118 -25.78 28.96 10.65
CA TYR A 118 -26.39 27.70 10.22
C TYR A 118 -26.51 26.68 11.35
N PHE A 119 -25.44 26.48 12.14
CA PHE A 119 -25.39 25.46 13.19
C PHE A 119 -25.86 25.96 14.55
N PHE A 120 -25.57 27.21 14.90
CA PHE A 120 -25.84 27.76 16.24
C PHE A 120 -26.93 28.85 16.25
N LYS A 121 -27.51 29.20 15.09
CA LYS A 121 -28.56 30.23 14.95
C LYS A 121 -28.21 31.54 15.67
N ILE A 122 -26.93 31.89 15.69
CA ILE A 122 -26.50 33.19 16.20
C ILE A 122 -27.03 34.22 15.20
N ASN A 123 -27.80 35.22 15.62
CA ASN A 123 -28.41 36.19 14.70
C ASN A 123 -27.36 37.19 14.18
N PHE A 124 -26.40 36.73 13.35
CA PHE A 124 -25.59 37.65 12.58
C PHE A 124 -26.40 38.13 11.37
N SER A 125 -26.65 39.44 11.29
CA SER A 125 -27.33 40.06 10.14
C SER A 125 -26.55 39.73 8.86
N GLN A 126 -27.11 38.86 8.04
CA GLN A 126 -26.42 38.27 6.91
C GLN A 126 -26.67 39.16 5.68
N LYS A 127 -25.63 39.85 5.21
CA LYS A 127 -25.66 40.47 3.88
C LYS A 127 -25.57 39.33 2.88
N GLU A 128 -26.69 38.95 2.27
CA GLU A 128 -26.68 38.02 1.14
C GLU A 128 -25.91 38.66 -0.01
N THR A 129 -24.66 38.26 -0.21
CA THR A 129 -23.96 38.53 -1.47
C THR A 129 -24.51 37.57 -2.51
N THR A 130 -25.63 37.94 -3.11
CA THR A 130 -26.18 37.26 -4.29
C THR A 130 -25.27 37.54 -5.48
N THR A 131 -24.11 36.88 -5.54
CA THR A 131 -23.39 36.74 -6.79
C THR A 131 -24.14 35.71 -7.62
N ASN A 132 -24.95 36.21 -8.56
CA ASN A 132 -25.58 35.46 -9.64
C ASN A 132 -24.51 34.93 -10.60
N LEU A 133 -23.63 34.04 -10.11
CA LEU A 133 -22.90 33.15 -10.98
C LEU A 133 -23.88 32.06 -11.38
N LYS A 134 -24.53 32.23 -12.53
CA LYS A 134 -25.22 31.16 -13.24
C LYS A 134 -24.17 30.10 -13.60
N LEU A 135 -23.84 29.21 -12.67
CA LEU A 135 -23.24 27.93 -13.04
C LEU A 135 -24.32 27.16 -13.79
N GLN A 136 -24.24 27.15 -15.11
CA GLN A 136 -24.92 26.14 -15.92
C GLN A 136 -24.36 24.79 -15.49
N SER A 137 -25.05 24.14 -14.56
CA SER A 137 -24.67 22.85 -14.02
C SER A 137 -24.90 21.79 -15.08
N ASN A 138 -23.85 21.51 -15.86
CA ASN A 138 -23.79 20.28 -16.64
C ASN A 138 -23.54 19.12 -15.65
N TRP A 139 -24.57 18.69 -14.94
CA TRP A 139 -24.55 17.48 -14.09
C TRP A 139 -24.00 16.23 -14.83
N LEU A 140 -24.06 16.23 -16.16
CA LEU A 140 -23.44 15.24 -17.04
C LEU A 140 -21.91 15.23 -16.99
N SER A 141 -21.22 16.37 -16.80
CA SER A 141 -19.76 16.38 -16.64
C SER A 141 -19.30 15.88 -15.27
N LEU A 142 -20.16 15.98 -14.25
CA LEU A 142 -19.97 15.40 -12.92
C LEU A 142 -20.11 13.87 -12.91
N LEU A 143 -20.92 13.31 -13.82
CA LEU A 143 -21.00 11.86 -14.06
C LEU A 143 -19.91 11.37 -15.03
N ALA A 144 -19.48 12.21 -15.97
CA ALA A 144 -18.43 11.85 -16.92
C ALA A 144 -17.07 11.61 -16.25
N LEU A 145 -16.72 12.36 -15.21
CA LEU A 145 -15.47 12.18 -14.45
C LEU A 145 -15.31 10.78 -13.81
N PRO A 146 -16.27 10.28 -13.00
CA PRO A 146 -16.19 8.92 -12.47
C PRO A 146 -16.28 7.85 -13.56
N ILE A 147 -17.00 8.09 -14.68
CA ILE A 147 -17.09 7.15 -15.82
C ILE A 147 -15.79 7.09 -16.63
N LEU A 148 -15.16 8.22 -16.95
CA LEU A 148 -13.86 8.27 -17.65
C LEU A 148 -12.76 7.64 -16.80
N LEU A 149 -12.80 7.87 -15.49
CA LEU A 149 -11.92 7.18 -14.55
C LEU A 149 -12.23 5.66 -14.58
N PHE A 150 -13.51 5.25 -14.51
CA PHE A 150 -13.97 3.84 -14.61
C PHE A 150 -13.47 3.11 -15.86
N VAL A 151 -13.44 3.77 -17.02
CA VAL A 151 -12.94 3.18 -18.28
C VAL A 151 -11.43 2.92 -18.22
N ASN A 152 -10.63 3.86 -17.68
CA ASN A 152 -9.19 3.66 -17.48
C ASN A 152 -8.88 2.51 -16.48
N ILE A 153 -9.81 2.21 -15.57
CA ILE A 153 -9.64 1.18 -14.53
C ILE A 153 -9.78 -0.25 -15.07
N ASN A 154 -10.59 -0.46 -16.10
CA ASN A 154 -10.70 -1.77 -16.74
C ASN A 154 -9.40 -2.16 -17.46
N ASP A 155 -8.64 -1.18 -17.94
CA ASP A 155 -7.34 -1.42 -18.57
C ASP A 155 -6.25 -1.74 -17.54
N ILE A 156 -6.28 -1.11 -16.35
CA ILE A 156 -5.35 -1.41 -15.24
C ILE A 156 -5.60 -2.82 -14.67
N LYS A 157 -6.86 -3.22 -14.45
CA LYS A 157 -7.19 -4.58 -13.97
C LYS A 157 -6.84 -5.68 -14.96
N LYS A 158 -6.81 -5.39 -16.27
CA LYS A 158 -6.37 -6.34 -17.32
C LYS A 158 -4.87 -6.61 -17.30
N SER A 159 -4.07 -5.72 -16.70
CA SER A 159 -2.61 -5.83 -16.61
C SER A 159 -2.16 -6.86 -15.56
N ASN A 160 -2.94 -7.06 -14.48
CA ASN A 160 -2.65 -8.05 -13.44
C ASN A 160 -3.08 -9.45 -13.88
N LYS A 161 -2.37 -10.04 -14.85
CA LYS A 161 -2.33 -11.50 -14.97
C LYS A 161 -1.54 -12.03 -13.77
N GLN A 162 -2.28 -12.38 -12.72
CA GLN A 162 -1.78 -13.03 -11.51
C GLN A 162 -0.85 -14.17 -11.91
N ASN A 163 0.39 -14.13 -11.42
CA ASN A 163 1.36 -15.20 -11.59
C ASN A 163 0.92 -16.40 -10.73
N ASP A 164 0.86 -17.60 -11.32
CA ASP A 164 0.44 -18.83 -10.63
C ASP A 164 1.31 -19.18 -9.40
N LEU A 165 2.49 -18.58 -9.29
CA LEU A 165 3.39 -18.73 -8.14
C LEU A 165 3.02 -17.85 -6.94
N ILE A 166 2.22 -16.79 -7.09
CA ILE A 166 1.93 -15.84 -6.01
C ILE A 166 1.32 -16.57 -4.81
N GLY A 167 1.87 -16.32 -3.62
CA GLY A 167 1.43 -16.92 -2.37
C GLY A 167 2.56 -17.54 -1.55
N VAL A 168 2.16 -18.31 -0.54
CA VAL A 168 3.05 -18.92 0.45
C VAL A 168 3.14 -20.43 0.22
N TRP A 169 4.36 -20.92 0.07
CA TRP A 169 4.68 -22.31 -0.25
C TRP A 169 5.54 -22.92 0.83
N LYS A 170 5.10 -24.00 1.47
CA LYS A 170 5.81 -24.67 2.57
C LYS A 170 6.40 -26.00 2.12
N ALA A 171 7.64 -26.27 2.51
CA ALA A 171 8.33 -27.52 2.25
C ALA A 171 7.55 -28.74 2.77
N ILE A 172 7.49 -29.79 1.96
CA ILE A 172 6.84 -31.05 2.33
C ILE A 172 7.81 -31.94 3.13
N ASN A 173 9.10 -31.89 2.82
CA ASN A 173 10.11 -32.77 3.42
C ASN A 173 11.16 -31.98 4.22
N PRO A 174 11.58 -32.47 5.40
CA PRO A 174 12.59 -31.82 6.24
C PRO A 174 14.01 -31.85 5.64
N ASN A 175 14.29 -32.75 4.71
CA ASN A 175 15.60 -32.87 4.05
C ASN A 175 15.75 -31.94 2.83
N GLN A 176 14.87 -30.95 2.67
CA GLN A 176 14.96 -29.93 1.62
C GLN A 176 15.85 -28.77 2.08
N ASN A 177 16.41 -28.03 1.11
CA ASN A 177 17.24 -26.88 1.44
C ASN A 177 16.40 -25.72 1.99
N TYR A 178 15.19 -25.53 1.48
CA TYR A 178 14.34 -24.40 1.83
C TYR A 178 13.10 -24.87 2.58
N PHE A 179 12.74 -24.17 3.65
CA PHE A 179 11.59 -24.47 4.49
C PHE A 179 10.31 -23.81 3.95
N LYS A 180 10.39 -22.55 3.52
CA LYS A 180 9.22 -21.80 3.06
C LYS A 180 9.61 -20.76 2.01
N ILE A 181 8.75 -20.56 1.03
CA ILE A 181 8.93 -19.61 -0.07
C ILE A 181 7.69 -18.72 -0.15
N TYR A 182 7.91 -17.44 -0.38
CA TYR A 182 6.88 -16.43 -0.52
C TYR A 182 7.09 -15.76 -1.88
N PHE A 183 6.07 -15.79 -2.73
CA PHE A 183 6.06 -15.04 -3.97
C PHE A 183 5.05 -13.91 -3.85
N ASP A 184 5.52 -12.69 -4.05
CA ASP A 184 4.73 -11.49 -3.98
C ASP A 184 4.30 -11.01 -5.38
N GLU A 185 3.29 -10.14 -5.41
CA GLU A 185 2.74 -9.56 -6.65
C GLU A 185 3.73 -8.61 -7.36
N PHE A 186 4.66 -8.00 -6.61
CA PHE A 186 5.64 -7.04 -7.14
C PHE A 186 6.95 -7.68 -7.62
N MET A 187 6.92 -8.95 -8.02
CA MET A 187 8.11 -9.71 -8.43
C MET A 187 9.17 -9.81 -7.33
N LEU A 188 8.74 -9.67 -6.08
CA LEU A 188 9.56 -9.88 -4.89
C LEU A 188 9.35 -11.30 -4.37
N MET A 189 10.43 -11.89 -3.88
CA MET A 189 10.42 -13.25 -3.36
C MET A 189 11.20 -13.31 -2.07
N LYS A 190 10.67 -14.09 -1.12
CA LYS A 190 11.37 -14.46 0.10
C LYS A 190 11.53 -15.98 0.19
N ILE A 191 12.68 -16.42 0.66
CA ILE A 191 12.97 -17.82 0.98
C ILE A 191 13.43 -17.89 2.43
N LYS A 192 12.84 -18.77 3.23
CA LYS A 192 13.32 -19.13 4.58
C LYS A 192 13.86 -20.56 4.53
N ASP A 193 15.06 -20.79 5.03
CA ASP A 193 15.61 -22.14 5.19
C ASP A 193 15.26 -22.74 6.57
N PHE A 194 15.74 -23.97 6.84
CA PHE A 194 15.52 -24.64 8.12
C PHE A 194 16.40 -24.11 9.27
N GLU A 195 17.43 -23.32 8.96
CA GLU A 195 18.30 -22.64 9.94
C GLU A 195 17.80 -21.21 10.24
N GLU A 196 16.60 -20.87 9.79
CA GLU A 196 15.98 -19.53 9.87
C GLU A 196 16.66 -18.42 9.07
N LYS A 197 17.62 -18.75 8.20
CA LYS A 197 18.18 -17.77 7.28
C LYS A 197 17.11 -17.38 6.27
N THR A 198 17.07 -16.09 5.99
CA THR A 198 16.08 -15.48 5.11
C THR A 198 16.79 -14.85 3.93
N TYR A 199 16.31 -15.17 2.73
CA TYR A 199 16.77 -14.62 1.47
C TYR A 199 15.64 -13.80 0.87
N PHE A 200 15.90 -12.54 0.55
CA PHE A 200 14.93 -11.64 -0.04
C PHE A 200 15.49 -11.04 -1.32
N GLY A 201 14.65 -10.84 -2.33
CA GLY A 201 15.10 -10.25 -3.58
C GLY A 201 14.06 -10.27 -4.67
N VAL A 202 14.51 -9.94 -5.89
CA VAL A 202 13.66 -9.89 -7.07
C VAL A 202 13.75 -11.21 -7.81
N TYR A 203 12.63 -11.67 -8.37
CA TYR A 203 12.59 -12.80 -9.28
C TYR A 203 12.06 -12.40 -10.65
N GLU A 204 12.68 -12.91 -11.71
CA GLU A 204 12.28 -12.67 -13.09
C GLU A 204 11.73 -13.95 -13.71
N ILE A 205 10.49 -13.92 -14.20
CA ILE A 205 9.81 -15.10 -14.74
C ILE A 205 9.99 -15.18 -16.25
N ASN A 206 10.52 -16.30 -16.72
CA ASN A 206 10.42 -16.71 -18.11
C ASN A 206 9.19 -17.61 -18.29
N LYS A 207 8.05 -17.01 -18.67
CA LYS A 207 6.76 -17.71 -18.80
C LYS A 207 6.79 -18.87 -19.82
N ASN A 208 7.58 -18.73 -20.89
CA ASN A 208 7.67 -19.75 -21.94
C ASN A 208 8.40 -21.01 -21.47
N GLN A 209 9.38 -20.86 -20.58
CA GLN A 209 10.23 -21.96 -20.11
C GLN A 209 9.80 -22.51 -18.74
N LYS A 210 8.76 -21.94 -18.11
CA LYS A 210 8.39 -22.22 -16.71
C LYS A 210 9.63 -22.20 -15.80
N ALA A 211 10.41 -21.15 -15.97
CA ALA A 211 11.59 -20.89 -15.18
C ALA A 211 11.53 -19.48 -14.62
N PHE A 212 12.18 -19.27 -13.49
CA PHE A 212 12.46 -17.94 -12.98
C PHE A 212 13.91 -17.85 -12.52
N LYS A 213 14.50 -16.68 -12.73
CA LYS A 213 15.78 -16.34 -12.13
C LYS A 213 15.50 -15.62 -10.83
N PHE A 214 16.13 -16.07 -9.75
CA PHE A 214 16.07 -15.37 -8.47
C PHE A 214 17.43 -14.75 -8.20
N ASP A 215 17.43 -13.43 -8.04
CA ASP A 215 18.59 -12.67 -7.64
C ASP A 215 18.28 -12.05 -6.28
N SER A 216 18.74 -12.72 -5.22
CA SER A 216 18.68 -12.13 -3.89
C SER A 216 19.88 -11.22 -3.68
N GLN A 217 19.64 -9.92 -3.60
CA GLN A 217 20.54 -9.01 -2.90
C GLN A 217 20.18 -9.12 -1.41
N TYR A 218 21.07 -9.68 -0.61
CA TYR A 218 20.82 -10.17 0.75
C TYR A 218 20.21 -9.14 1.68
N TYR A 219 19.14 -9.55 2.36
CA TYR A 219 18.69 -8.88 3.55
C TYR A 219 18.17 -9.92 4.53
N SER A 220 18.65 -9.89 5.78
CA SER A 220 17.71 -10.21 6.84
C SER A 220 16.57 -9.21 6.68
N GLU A 221 15.34 -9.69 6.75
CA GLU A 221 14.12 -8.89 6.64
C GLU A 221 14.10 -7.64 7.54
N ILE A 222 14.86 -7.70 8.64
CA ILE A 222 15.11 -6.63 9.59
C ILE A 222 16.14 -5.63 9.05
N GLY A 223 17.20 -6.10 8.40
CA GLY A 223 18.24 -5.29 7.78
C GLY A 223 17.75 -4.46 6.60
N ALA A 224 16.96 -5.01 5.67
CA ALA A 224 16.47 -4.24 4.50
C ALA A 224 15.62 -3.04 4.92
N PHE A 225 14.54 -3.32 5.64
CA PHE A 225 13.50 -2.33 5.85
C PHE A 225 13.82 -1.40 7.03
N LYS A 226 14.38 -1.91 8.15
CA LYS A 226 14.73 -1.02 9.29
C LYS A 226 15.90 -0.11 8.98
N VAL A 227 16.90 -0.61 8.23
CA VAL A 227 18.04 0.23 7.83
C VAL A 227 17.59 1.24 6.79
N GLN A 228 16.76 0.85 5.81
CA GLN A 228 16.25 1.79 4.81
C GLN A 228 15.45 2.93 5.45
N ASP A 229 14.51 2.64 6.36
CA ASP A 229 13.74 3.70 7.03
C ASP A 229 14.63 4.64 7.87
N SER A 230 15.63 4.08 8.55
CA SER A 230 16.58 4.86 9.34
C SER A 230 17.52 5.72 8.48
N ILE A 231 17.99 5.19 7.34
CA ILE A 231 18.85 5.92 6.40
C ILE A 231 18.04 7.00 5.67
N ASN A 232 16.79 6.73 5.28
CA ASN A 232 15.92 7.71 4.63
C ASN A 232 15.62 8.93 5.51
N LYS A 233 15.79 8.81 6.83
CA LYS A 233 15.69 9.93 7.80
C LYS A 233 16.97 10.79 7.85
N LEU A 234 18.06 10.34 7.25
CA LEU A 234 19.30 11.11 7.17
C LEU A 234 19.22 12.14 6.04
N ASN A 235 19.66 13.35 6.31
CA ASN A 235 19.71 14.43 5.32
C ASN A 235 21.00 14.34 4.49
N LEU A 236 21.15 13.24 3.75
CA LEU A 236 22.31 12.92 2.91
C LEU A 236 21.89 12.89 1.43
N ASN A 237 22.88 13.01 0.54
CA ASN A 237 22.63 12.87 -0.90
C ASN A 237 22.34 11.39 -1.24
N GLU A 238 21.55 11.13 -2.30
CA GLU A 238 21.17 9.77 -2.70
C GLU A 238 22.39 8.83 -2.90
N ASP A 239 23.45 9.32 -3.54
CA ASP A 239 24.68 8.54 -3.75
C ASP A 239 25.38 8.16 -2.42
N GLU A 240 25.32 9.02 -1.40
CA GLU A 240 25.89 8.74 -0.08
C GLU A 240 25.03 7.74 0.70
N ILE A 241 23.70 7.87 0.58
CA ILE A 241 22.71 6.96 1.13
C ILE A 241 22.92 5.53 0.58
N ASP A 242 23.10 5.41 -0.73
CA ASP A 242 23.29 4.11 -1.38
C ASP A 242 24.57 3.42 -0.92
N ASN A 243 25.69 4.15 -0.84
CA ASN A 243 26.96 3.60 -0.35
C ASN A 243 26.87 3.14 1.12
N ILE A 244 26.28 3.97 2.00
CA ILE A 244 26.10 3.62 3.42
C ILE A 244 25.21 2.39 3.58
N ARG A 245 24.16 2.32 2.76
CA ARG A 245 23.24 1.19 2.73
C ARG A 245 23.98 -0.09 2.37
N ASP A 246 24.76 -0.08 1.29
CA ASP A 246 25.53 -1.25 0.83
C ASP A 246 26.54 -1.72 1.90
N ASP A 247 27.24 -0.79 2.55
CA ASP A 247 28.20 -1.09 3.62
C ASP A 247 27.51 -1.72 4.85
N LEU A 248 26.36 -1.18 5.27
CA LEU A 248 25.58 -1.73 6.38
C LEU A 248 25.04 -3.12 6.08
N ILE A 249 24.50 -3.32 4.88
CA ILE A 249 24.03 -4.62 4.40
C ILE A 249 25.18 -5.63 4.44
N SER A 250 26.33 -5.26 3.86
CA SER A 250 27.53 -6.09 3.84
C SER A 250 28.00 -6.48 5.24
N HIS A 251 27.99 -5.53 6.18
CA HIS A 251 28.32 -5.78 7.58
C HIS A 251 27.36 -6.78 8.24
N PHE A 252 26.05 -6.56 8.14
CA PHE A 252 25.04 -7.48 8.69
C PHE A 252 25.14 -8.89 8.10
N ASN A 253 25.35 -9.01 6.80
CA ASN A 253 25.52 -10.31 6.14
C ASN A 253 26.72 -11.08 6.68
N LYS A 254 27.81 -10.37 6.93
CA LYS A 254 29.03 -10.93 7.51
C LYS A 254 28.79 -11.41 8.95
N GLU A 255 28.12 -10.61 9.78
CA GLU A 255 27.78 -11.02 11.16
C GLU A 255 26.87 -12.25 11.20
N MET A 256 25.87 -12.30 10.31
CA MET A 256 24.87 -13.37 10.26
C MET A 256 25.33 -14.59 9.45
N ASN A 257 26.56 -14.57 8.91
CA ASN A 257 27.14 -15.65 8.11
C ASN A 257 26.24 -16.05 6.91
N ILE A 258 25.64 -15.05 6.26
CA ILE A 258 24.71 -15.23 5.12
C ILE A 258 25.50 -15.24 3.81
N ILE A 259 25.19 -16.21 2.93
CA ILE A 259 25.87 -16.41 1.64
C ILE A 259 24.89 -16.13 0.48
N GLU A 260 25.29 -15.26 -0.45
CA GLU A 260 25.36 -15.57 -1.90
C GLU A 260 24.27 -16.48 -2.55
N LEU A 261 22.96 -16.18 -2.65
CA LEU A 261 21.95 -17.03 -3.32
C LEU A 261 21.47 -16.47 -4.68
N LYS A 262 22.33 -16.55 -5.69
CA LYS A 262 21.96 -16.37 -7.11
C LYS A 262 21.68 -17.71 -7.74
N ASN A 263 20.42 -17.98 -8.12
CA ASN A 263 20.05 -19.25 -8.72
C ASN A 263 18.96 -19.10 -9.79
N GLU A 264 19.10 -19.92 -10.82
CA GLU A 264 18.03 -20.17 -11.77
C GLU A 264 17.23 -21.39 -11.35
N PHE A 265 15.92 -21.21 -11.33
CA PHE A 265 14.97 -22.22 -10.91
C PHE A 265 14.04 -22.53 -12.07
N SER A 266 13.90 -23.82 -12.41
CA SER A 266 12.75 -24.27 -13.20
C SER A 266 11.67 -24.78 -12.24
N TYR A 267 10.40 -24.64 -12.64
CA TYR A 267 9.29 -25.01 -11.79
C TYR A 267 8.18 -25.75 -12.52
N LYS A 268 7.44 -26.57 -11.78
CA LYS A 268 6.21 -27.20 -12.22
C LYS A 268 5.16 -27.08 -11.11
N ILE A 269 4.00 -26.56 -11.44
CA ILE A 269 2.84 -26.47 -10.54
C ILE A 269 1.87 -27.57 -10.93
N ASN A 270 1.46 -28.37 -9.95
CA ASN A 270 0.39 -29.36 -10.04
C ASN A 270 -0.60 -29.08 -8.89
N ASN A 271 -1.73 -28.45 -9.19
CA ASN A 271 -2.72 -28.01 -8.19
C ASN A 271 -2.05 -27.21 -7.06
N ASP A 272 -2.13 -27.70 -5.81
CA ASP A 272 -1.56 -27.04 -4.62
C ASP A 272 -0.09 -27.42 -4.38
N THR A 273 0.60 -28.05 -5.35
CA THR A 273 2.01 -28.47 -5.21
C THR A 273 2.92 -27.77 -6.20
N LEU A 274 4.00 -27.17 -5.67
CA LEU A 274 5.09 -26.56 -6.44
C LEU A 274 6.31 -27.47 -6.37
N ILE A 275 6.81 -27.85 -7.54
CA ILE A 275 8.06 -28.59 -7.69
C ILE A 275 9.09 -27.63 -8.24
N LEU A 276 10.16 -27.44 -7.49
CA LEU A 276 11.29 -26.56 -7.80
C LEU A 276 12.51 -27.40 -8.16
N PHE A 277 13.12 -27.06 -9.29
CA PHE A 277 14.30 -27.75 -9.83
C PHE A 277 15.48 -26.77 -9.82
N GLN A 278 16.55 -27.14 -9.12
CA GLN A 278 17.78 -26.34 -8.98
C GLN A 278 18.95 -27.11 -9.63
N ASN A 279 19.58 -26.50 -10.65
CA ASN A 279 20.75 -27.00 -11.37
C ASN A 279 20.81 -28.53 -11.58
N SER A 280 19.80 -29.06 -12.29
CA SER A 280 19.71 -30.44 -12.80
C SER A 280 19.66 -31.60 -11.78
N GLN A 281 19.92 -31.40 -10.48
CA GLN A 281 20.10 -32.53 -9.54
C GLN A 281 19.26 -32.50 -8.26
N LYS A 282 18.74 -31.36 -7.79
CA LYS A 282 17.91 -31.30 -6.57
C LYS A 282 16.49 -30.84 -6.89
N LYS A 283 15.51 -31.73 -6.60
CA LYS A 283 14.07 -31.43 -6.64
C LYS A 283 13.59 -31.08 -5.24
N GLN A 284 12.90 -29.97 -5.11
CA GLN A 284 12.23 -29.54 -3.90
C GLN A 284 10.72 -29.49 -4.14
N TYR A 285 9.94 -29.84 -3.12
CA TYR A 285 8.49 -29.99 -3.19
C TYR A 285 7.86 -29.14 -2.11
N PHE A 286 6.97 -28.24 -2.52
CA PHE A 286 6.27 -27.32 -1.64
C PHE A 286 4.76 -27.47 -1.80
N LEU A 287 4.03 -27.26 -0.71
CA LEU A 287 2.58 -27.18 -0.65
C LEU A 287 2.15 -25.72 -0.55
N ASN A 288 1.17 -25.32 -1.36
CA ASN A 288 0.54 -24.01 -1.25
C ASN A 288 -0.27 -23.93 0.05
N ILE A 289 0.18 -23.09 0.97
CA ILE A 289 -0.47 -22.84 2.25
C ILE A 289 -1.04 -21.43 2.34
N THR A 290 -1.16 -20.71 1.21
CA THR A 290 -1.69 -19.34 1.17
C THR A 290 -3.06 -19.25 1.83
N LYS A 291 -3.89 -20.31 1.73
CA LYS A 291 -5.22 -20.37 2.37
C LYS A 291 -5.17 -20.27 3.90
N ASN A 292 -4.02 -20.55 4.51
CA ASN A 292 -3.82 -20.39 5.96
C ASN A 292 -3.58 -18.93 6.36
N TYR A 293 -3.46 -18.03 5.37
CA TYR A 293 -3.31 -16.59 5.54
C TYR A 293 -4.53 -15.91 4.92
N PRO A 294 -5.67 -15.86 5.63
CA PRO A 294 -6.92 -15.30 5.10
C PRO A 294 -6.75 -13.88 4.57
N SER A 295 -5.81 -13.14 5.17
CA SER A 295 -5.52 -11.76 4.82
C SER A 295 -4.80 -11.56 3.49
N LEU A 296 -4.24 -12.62 2.88
CA LEU A 296 -3.60 -12.57 1.56
C LEU A 296 -4.56 -12.91 0.40
N MET A 297 -5.83 -13.22 0.68
CA MET A 297 -6.77 -13.78 -0.32
C MET A 297 -7.79 -12.77 -0.88
N ASP A 298 -7.68 -11.47 -0.55
CA ASP A 298 -8.70 -10.44 -0.85
C ASP A 298 -8.36 -9.42 -1.95
#